data_AF-A0A1I7HVE7-F1
#
_entry.id   AF-A0A1I7HVE7-F1
#
_cell.length_a   1.000
_cell.length_b   1.000
_cell.length_c   1.000
_cell.angle_alpha   90.00
_cell.angle_beta   90.00
_cell.angle_gamma   90.00
#
_symmetry.space_group_name_H-M   'P 1'
#
loop_
_entity.id
_entity.type
_entity.pdbx_description
1 polymer ?
#
loop_
_entity_poly.entity_id
_entity_poly.type
_entity_poly.pdbx_seq_one_letter_code
_entity_poly.pdbx_strand_id
1 'polypeptide(L)' 'MNRGQSNKLDFKGQNIYVGIDAHLKSWSVAVLSQHSVLKKFRQDPSPESLHKFLTTHYPGADYHSVYEA' A
#
# COMPACT_ATOMS: atom_id res chain seq x y z
N MET A 1 28.60 -19.58 -4.79
CA MET A 1 27.17 -19.39 -4.47
C MET A 1 27.09 -18.35 -3.34
N ASN A 2 27.01 -17.06 -3.66
CA ASN A 2 26.98 -16.00 -2.64
C ASN A 2 25.55 -15.61 -2.31
N ARG A 3 25.22 -15.74 -1.03
CA ARG A 3 23.93 -15.45 -0.40
C ARG A 3 23.53 -14.01 -0.70
N GLY A 4 22.49 -13.81 -1.51
CA GLY A 4 21.86 -12.52 -1.66
C GLY A 4 21.40 -12.05 -0.29
N GLN A 5 21.95 -10.95 0.20
CA GLN A 5 21.38 -10.23 1.31
C GLN A 5 20.02 -9.71 0.83
N SER A 6 18.96 -10.50 1.05
CA SER A 6 17.60 -10.01 0.92
C SER A 6 17.43 -8.96 2.00
N ASN A 7 17.69 -7.71 1.61
CA ASN A 7 17.38 -6.53 2.39
C ASN A 7 15.85 -6.54 2.53
N LYS A 8 15.35 -7.29 3.50
CA LYS A 8 13.93 -7.41 3.80
C LYS A 8 13.52 -6.00 4.16
N LEU A 9 12.87 -5.31 3.23
CA LEU A 9 12.17 -4.09 3.52
C LEU A 9 11.20 -4.45 4.64
N ASP A 10 11.46 -3.93 5.85
CA ASP A 10 10.66 -4.20 7.03
C ASP A 10 10.08 -2.85 7.45
N PHE A 11 8.75 -2.74 7.35
CA PHE A 11 8.02 -1.52 7.70
C PHE A 11 7.34 -1.66 9.07
N LYS A 12 7.76 -2.61 9.91
CA LYS A 12 7.14 -2.84 11.21
C LYS A 12 7.18 -1.59 12.08
N GLY A 13 6.02 -1.22 12.62
CA GLY A 13 5.82 -0.02 13.41
C GLY A 13 5.77 1.28 12.61
N GLN A 14 5.78 1.21 11.27
CA GLN A 14 5.48 2.36 10.42
C GLN A 14 4.01 2.38 10.05
N ASN A 15 3.39 3.54 10.23
CA ASN A 15 2.01 3.78 9.79
C ASN A 15 1.98 4.08 8.30
N ILE A 16 1.19 3.30 7.56
CA ILE A 16 0.88 3.52 6.16
C ILE A 16 -0.58 3.93 6.04
N TYR A 17 -0.82 5.12 5.51
CA TYR A 17 -2.15 5.67 5.27
C TYR A 17 -2.56 5.42 3.82
N VAL A 18 -3.77 4.91 3.61
CA VAL A 18 -4.29 4.54 2.29
C VAL A 18 -5.59 5.30 2.03
N GLY A 19 -5.54 6.31 1.17
CA GLY A 19 -6.74 6.97 0.63
C GLY A 19 -7.26 6.17 -0.55
N ILE A 20 -8.54 5.78 -0.50
CA ILE A 20 -9.21 5.03 -1.56
C ILE A 20 -10.41 5.85 -2.03
N ASP A 21 -10.33 6.30 -3.28
CA ASP A 21 -11.44 6.90 -4.01
C ASP A 21 -12.04 5.84 -4.94
N ALA A 22 -13.19 5.30 -4.53
CA ALA A 22 -13.75 4.08 -5.09
C ALA A 22 -14.82 4.36 -6.14
N HIS A 23 -14.43 4.34 -7.42
CA HIS A 23 -15.38 4.42 -8.54
C HIS A 23 -15.75 3.04 -9.08
N LEU A 24 -16.95 2.95 -9.68
CA LEU A 24 -17.53 1.72 -10.24
C LEU A 24 -16.62 0.93 -11.18
N LYS A 25 -15.71 1.59 -11.91
CA LYS A 25 -14.84 0.96 -12.91
C LYS A 25 -13.38 0.84 -12.48
N SER A 26 -12.95 1.64 -11.51
CA SER A 26 -11.54 1.69 -11.10
C SER A 26 -11.42 2.47 -9.80
N TRP A 27 -10.49 2.07 -8.95
CA TRP A 27 -10.15 2.84 -7.76
C TRP A 27 -8.94 3.71 -8.01
N SER A 28 -8.99 4.95 -7.53
CA SER A 28 -7.80 5.78 -7.37
C SER A 28 -7.29 5.60 -5.94
N VAL A 29 -6.05 5.12 -5.80
CA VAL A 29 -5.45 4.82 -4.51
C VAL A 29 -4.24 5.74 -4.28
N ALA A 30 -4.19 6.36 -3.11
CA ALA A 30 -3.04 7.10 -2.62
C ALA A 30 -2.49 6.41 -1.37
N VAL A 31 -1.23 6.00 -1.42
CA VAL A 31 -0.49 5.42 -0.29
C VAL A 31 0.45 6.49 0.25
N LEU A 32 0.36 6.76 1.53
CA LEU A 32 1.11 7.79 2.24
C LEU A 32 1.81 7.20 3.46
N SER A 33 2.97 7.75 3.79
CA SER A 33 3.59 7.64 5.11
C SER A 33 3.18 8.82 5.98
N GLN A 34 3.64 8.87 7.23
CA GLN A 34 3.46 10.04 8.10
C GLN A 34 3.97 11.36 7.51
N HIS A 35 4.98 11.33 6.62
CA HIS A 35 5.68 12.52 6.17
C HIS A 35 5.54 12.80 4.67
N SER A 36 5.08 11.83 3.87
CA SER A 36 5.08 11.97 2.42
C SER A 36 4.13 11.00 1.73
N VAL A 37 3.73 11.37 0.51
CA VAL A 37 3.06 10.45 -0.41
C VAL A 37 4.10 9.45 -0.93
N LEU A 38 3.85 8.16 -0.73
CA LEU A 38 4.71 7.08 -1.20
C LEU A 38 4.36 6.68 -2.64
N LYS A 39 3.06 6.55 -2.94
CA LYS A 39 2.60 6.17 -4.27
C LYS A 39 1.18 6.62 -4.52
N LYS A 40 0.87 6.96 -5.77
CA LYS A 40 -0.50 7.08 -6.27
C LYS A 40 -0.65 6.20 -7.49
N PHE A 41 -1.74 5.46 -7.59
CA PHE A 41 -2.00 4.59 -8.72
C PHE A 41 -3.50 4.35 -8.89
N ARG A 42 -3.85 3.81 -10.06
CA ARG A 42 -5.19 3.28 -10.33
C ARG A 42 -5.12 1.77 -10.42
N GLN A 43 -6.18 1.11 -9.98
CA GLN A 43 -6.36 -0.32 -10.12
C GLN A 43 -7.84 -0.64 -10.35
N ASP A 44 -8.11 -1.86 -10.80
CA ASP A 44 -9.46 -2.41 -10.79
C ASP A 44 -10.05 -2.38 -9.37
N PRO A 45 -11.39 -2.34 -9.22
CA PRO A 45 -12.05 -2.27 -7.92
C PRO A 45 -11.99 -3.60 -7.16
N SER A 46 -10.78 -4.08 -6.85
CA SER A 46 -10.49 -5.33 -6.14
C SER A 46 -9.75 -5.06 -4.83
N PRO A 47 -10.41 -5.29 -3.67
CA PRO A 47 -9.76 -5.24 -2.36
C PRO A 47 -8.55 -6.19 -2.25
N GLU A 48 -8.63 -7.37 -2.86
CA GLU A 48 -7.58 -8.39 -2.82
C GLU A 48 -6.32 -7.91 -3.52
N SER A 49 -6.49 -7.25 -4.66
CA SER A 49 -5.39 -6.65 -5.43
C SER A 49 -4.71 -5.54 -4.62
N LEU A 50 -5.50 -4.70 -3.94
CA LEU A 50 -4.98 -3.68 -3.03
C LEU A 50 -4.19 -4.29 -1.87
N HIS A 51 -4.77 -5.26 -1.18
CA HIS A 51 -4.14 -5.92 -0.03
C HIS A 51 -2.83 -6.60 -0.43
N LYS A 52 -2.82 -7.32 -1.57
CA LYS A 52 -1.62 -7.96 -2.10
C LYS A 52 -0.54 -6.92 -2.41
N PHE A 53 -0.92 -5.80 -3.04
CA PHE A 53 0.01 -4.70 -3.32
C PHE A 53 0.62 -4.17 -2.02
N LEU A 54 -0.21 -3.82 -1.03
CA LEU A 54 0.24 -3.25 0.24
C LEU A 54 1.20 -4.20 0.97
N THR A 55 0.79 -5.45 1.19
CA THR A 55 1.59 -6.43 1.93
C THR A 55 2.88 -6.85 1.23
N THR A 56 2.93 -6.75 -0.11
CA THR A 56 4.15 -7.03 -0.90
C THR A 56 5.13 -5.86 -0.84
N HIS A 57 4.64 -4.62 -0.92
CA HIS A 57 5.48 -3.42 -1.00
C HIS A 57 5.85 -2.83 0.37
N TYR A 58 4.96 -2.96 1.36
CA TYR A 58 5.10 -2.40 2.71
C TYR A 58 4.91 -3.47 3.80
N PRO A 59 5.61 -4.62 3.72
CA PRO A 59 5.37 -5.73 4.64
C PRO A 59 5.60 -5.32 6.10
N GLY A 60 4.70 -5.77 6.98
CA GLY A 60 4.78 -5.53 8.42
C GLY A 60 4.31 -4.16 8.89
N ALA A 61 3.94 -3.25 7.98
CA ALA A 61 3.39 -1.94 8.34
C ALA A 61 2.03 -2.03 9.05
N ASP A 62 1.72 -0.99 9.82
CA ASP A 62 0.39 -0.74 10.37
C ASP A 62 -0.42 0.08 9.36
N TYR A 63 -1.51 -0.48 8.85
CA TYR A 63 -2.29 0.13 7.77
C TYR A 63 -3.51 0.87 8.30
N HIS A 64 -3.69 2.10 7.84
CA HIS A 64 -4.86 2.93 8.11
C HIS A 64 -5.48 3.36 6.79
N SER A 65 -6.72 2.97 6.51
CA SER A 65 -7.41 3.36 5.29
C SER A 65 -8.50 4.40 5.56
N VAL A 66 -8.67 5.32 4.61
CA VAL A 66 -9.81 6.23 4.54
C VAL A 66 -10.53 5.97 3.22
N TYR A 67 -11.84 5.85 3.29
CA TYR A 67 -12.71 5.53 2.16
C TYR A 67 -13.58 6.72 1.82
N GLU A 68 -13.50 7.19 0.58
CA GLU A 68 -14.40 8.18 0.00
C GLU A 68 -15.17 7.49 -1.14
N ALA A 69 -16.50 7.51 -1.07
CA ALA A 69 -17.43 6.98 -2.07
C ALA A 69 -18.37 8.06 -2.57
#